data_AF-A0A7K9Y6Q4-F1
#
_entry.id   AF-A0A7K9Y6Q4-F1
#
_cell.length_a   1.000
_cell.length_b   1.000
_cell.length_c   1.000
_cell.angle_alpha   90.00
_cell.angle_beta   90.00
_cell.angle_gamma   90.00
#
_symmetry.space_group_name_H-M   'P 1'
#
loop_
_entity.id
_entity.type
_entity.pdbx_description
1 polymer ?
#
loop_
_entity_poly.entity_id
_entity_poly.type
_entity_poly.pdbx_seq_one_letter_code
_entity_poly.pdbx_strand_id
1 'polypeptide(L)'
;LFNVTVWNSTMRCYYSCFGTKKSAVVELLVYRPLEQAELDAIPLLEAGHSHNLSCRVPNVSPVRNLTVTLRRGDSTLHTATFTGHSQQQPEDVLVTHAVTARREDHG
;
A
#
# COMPACT_ATOMS: atom_id res chain seq x y z
N LEU A 1 -21.21 -3.12 15.88
CA LEU A 1 -19.84 -3.31 15.36
C LEU A 1 -18.86 -3.01 16.48
N PHE A 2 -17.81 -3.82 16.65
CA PHE A 2 -16.67 -3.45 17.51
C PHE A 2 -15.68 -2.65 16.66
N ASN A 3 -15.32 -1.45 17.11
CA ASN A 3 -14.25 -0.67 16.48
C ASN A 3 -12.91 -1.28 16.89
N VAL A 4 -12.11 -1.69 15.90
CA VAL A 4 -10.74 -2.13 16.16
C VAL A 4 -9.86 -0.89 16.24
N THR A 5 -9.37 -0.59 17.45
CA THR A 5 -8.56 0.61 17.72
C THR A 5 -7.06 0.38 17.65
N VAL A 6 -6.62 -0.89 17.55
CA VAL A 6 -5.21 -1.29 17.60
C VAL A 6 -4.84 -2.09 16.35
N TRP A 7 -3.87 -1.60 15.59
CA TRP A 7 -3.45 -2.15 14.29
C TRP A 7 -2.68 -3.47 14.38
N ASN A 8 -1.94 -3.66 15.48
CA ASN A 8 -1.24 -4.91 15.80
C ASN A 8 -1.88 -5.53 17.03
N SER A 9 -2.78 -6.48 16.79
CA SER A 9 -3.53 -7.14 17.85
C SER A 9 -3.39 -8.65 17.74
N THR A 10 -3.06 -9.28 18.85
CA THR A 10 -3.07 -10.74 18.98
C THR A 10 -4.16 -11.13 19.96
N MET A 11 -5.13 -11.92 19.50
CA MET A 11 -6.18 -12.45 20.35
C MET A 11 -5.76 -13.81 20.89
N ARG A 12 -5.89 -13.99 22.21
CA ARG A 12 -5.66 -15.28 22.86
C ARG A 12 -6.99 -15.85 23.34
N CYS A 13 -7.40 -16.96 22.72
CA CYS A 13 -8.60 -17.68 23.11
C CYS A 13 -8.22 -18.81 24.06
N TYR A 14 -9.00 -18.98 25.13
CA TYR A 14 -8.87 -20.10 26.04
C TYR A 14 -10.09 -20.99 25.94
N TYR A 15 -9.89 -22.30 25.96
CA TYR A 15 -10.97 -23.28 25.89
C TYR A 15 -10.64 -24.51 26.74
N SER A 16 -11.66 -25.24 27.16
CA SER A 16 -11.52 -26.46 27.95
C SER A 16 -11.99 -27.66 27.14
N CYS A 17 -11.16 -28.69 27.05
CA CYS A 17 -11.53 -29.98 26.46
C CYS A 17 -11.28 -31.07 27.50
N PHE A 18 -12.33 -31.77 27.93
CA PHE A 18 -12.23 -32.86 28.93
C PHE A 18 -11.47 -32.45 30.20
N GLY A 19 -11.71 -31.24 30.71
CA GLY A 19 -11.04 -30.72 31.91
C GLY A 19 -9.62 -30.19 31.69
N THR A 20 -9.05 -30.34 30.48
CA THR A 20 -7.76 -29.73 30.13
C THR A 20 -7.96 -28.35 29.52
N LYS A 21 -7.35 -27.32 30.13
CA LYS A 21 -7.31 -25.96 29.56
C LYS A 21 -6.31 -25.91 28.40
N LYS A 22 -6.74 -25.38 27.27
CA LYS A 22 -5.92 -25.12 26.09
C LYS A 22 -6.04 -23.65 25.70
N SER A 23 -5.08 -23.16 24.93
CA SER A 23 -5.14 -21.83 24.35
C SER A 23 -4.83 -21.86 22.86
N ALA A 24 -5.50 -21.01 22.09
CA ALA A 24 -5.17 -20.70 20.71
C ALA A 24 -4.82 -19.22 20.60
N VAL A 25 -3.88 -18.90 19.71
CA VAL A 25 -3.46 -17.54 19.41
C VAL A 25 -3.91 -17.22 17.99
N VAL A 26 -4.53 -16.07 17.80
CA VAL A 26 -5.02 -15.58 16.51
C VAL A 26 -4.44 -14.19 16.28
N GLU A 27 -3.77 -14.00 15.16
CA GLU A 27 -3.31 -12.69 14.72
C GLU A 27 -4.44 -11.96 13.99
N LEU A 28 -4.73 -10.72 14.41
CA LEU A 28 -5.72 -9.89 13.75
C LEU A 28 -5.03 -8.98 12.73
N LEU A 29 -5.53 -9.03 11.50
CA LEU A 29 -5.09 -8.13 10.44
C LEU A 29 -6.19 -7.11 10.16
N VAL A 30 -5.89 -5.85 10.40
CA VAL A 30 -6.82 -4.74 10.17
C VAL A 30 -6.53 -4.16 8.80
N TYR A 31 -7.58 -4.01 7.98
CA TYR A 31 -7.50 -3.32 6.71
C TYR A 31 -8.05 -1.91 6.85
N ARG A 32 -7.39 -0.97 6.19
CA ARG A 32 -7.91 0.36 5.98
C ARG A 32 -8.35 0.51 4.51
N PRO A 33 -9.52 1.09 4.23
CA PRO A 33 -9.88 1.46 2.86
C PRO A 33 -8.77 2.32 2.24
N LEU A 34 -8.40 2.04 0.99
CA LEU A 34 -7.43 2.88 0.30
C LEU A 34 -7.99 4.29 0.15
N GLU A 35 -7.27 5.25 0.71
CA GLU A 35 -7.49 6.66 0.42
C GLU A 35 -7.03 6.98 -1.01
N GLN A 36 -7.45 8.13 -1.53
CA GLN A 36 -7.13 8.50 -2.90
C GLN A 36 -5.61 8.61 -3.09
N ALA A 37 -5.10 7.93 -4.12
CA ALA A 37 -3.70 8.06 -4.51
C ALA A 37 -3.47 9.43 -5.16
N GLU A 38 -2.40 10.09 -4.75
CA GLU A 38 -2.03 11.44 -5.18
C GLU A 38 -0.76 11.34 -6.02
N LEU A 39 -0.84 11.73 -7.27
CA LEU A 39 0.34 11.91 -8.11
C LEU A 39 0.89 13.31 -7.87
N ASP A 40 2.20 13.42 -7.61
CA ASP A 40 2.86 14.70 -7.49
C ASP A 40 2.63 15.54 -8.75
N ALA A 41 2.55 16.86 -8.56
CA ALA A 41 2.36 17.79 -9.67
C ALA A 41 3.45 17.59 -10.72
N ILE A 42 3.04 17.25 -11.95
CA ILE A 42 3.96 17.04 -13.07
C ILE A 42 4.29 18.41 -13.68
N PRO A 43 5.55 18.89 -13.61
CA PRO A 43 5.95 20.13 -14.26
C PRO A 43 5.99 19.96 -15.79
N LEU A 44 6.28 21.04 -16.52
CA LEU A 44 6.59 20.93 -17.94
C LEU A 44 7.84 20.06 -18.11
N LEU A 45 7.70 18.94 -18.81
CA LEU A 45 8.78 17.98 -19.00
C LEU A 45 9.48 18.24 -20.34
N GLU A 46 10.82 18.26 -20.31
CA GLU A 46 11.62 18.31 -21.53
C GLU A 46 11.63 16.95 -22.23
N ALA A 47 11.24 16.94 -23.50
CA ALA A 47 11.24 15.73 -24.32
C ALA A 47 12.67 15.16 -24.46
N GLY A 48 12.79 13.84 -24.39
CA GLY A 48 14.07 13.12 -24.42
C GLY A 48 14.81 13.07 -23.09
N HIS A 49 14.37 13.81 -22.08
CA HIS A 49 14.96 13.77 -20.74
C HIS A 49 14.17 12.84 -19.80
N SER A 50 14.89 12.29 -18.83
CA SER A 50 14.33 11.44 -17.77
C SER A 50 13.83 12.29 -16.62
N HIS A 51 12.60 12.04 -16.17
CA HIS A 51 11.92 12.76 -15.10
C HIS A 51 11.33 11.77 -14.11
N ASN A 52 11.36 12.09 -12.81
CA ASN A 52 10.76 11.23 -11.79
C ASN A 52 9.28 11.58 -11.60
N LEU A 53 8.42 10.57 -11.71
CA LEU A 53 7.04 10.65 -11.27
C LEU A 53 6.93 10.00 -9.91
N SER A 54 6.24 10.67 -8.99
CA SER A 54 6.04 10.20 -7.62
C SER A 54 4.55 10.10 -7.32
N CYS A 55 4.12 8.93 -6.85
CA CYS A 55 2.75 8.66 -6.45
C CYS A 55 2.72 8.34 -4.95
N ARG A 56 1.92 9.09 -4.21
CA ARG A 56 1.69 8.92 -2.78
C ARG A 56 0.36 8.21 -2.55
N VAL A 57 0.36 7.19 -1.71
CA VAL A 57 -0.86 6.53 -1.23
C VAL A 57 -0.90 6.66 0.28
N PRO A 58 -1.78 7.50 0.84
CA PRO A 58 -1.79 7.77 2.26
C PRO A 58 -2.44 6.64 3.07
N ASN A 59 -2.03 6.51 4.34
CA ASN A 59 -2.68 5.69 5.37
C ASN A 59 -2.96 4.22 4.96
N VAL A 60 -2.03 3.55 4.29
CA VAL A 60 -2.21 2.18 3.84
C VAL A 60 -1.98 1.19 4.99
N SER A 61 -2.95 0.30 5.23
CA SER A 61 -2.75 -0.88 6.08
C SER A 61 -3.56 -2.08 5.57
N PRO A 62 -2.95 -3.27 5.44
CA PRO A 62 -1.52 -3.55 5.53
C PRO A 62 -0.79 -3.23 4.21
N VAL A 63 0.39 -2.61 4.29
CA VAL A 63 1.17 -2.26 3.08
C VAL A 63 1.56 -3.47 2.25
N ARG A 64 1.82 -4.64 2.86
CA ARG A 64 2.23 -5.84 2.10
C ARG A 64 1.25 -6.33 1.04
N ASN A 65 -0.02 -5.94 1.16
CA ASN A 65 -1.06 -6.30 0.21
C ASN A 65 -1.36 -5.17 -0.79
N LEU A 66 -0.63 -4.05 -0.72
CA LEU A 66 -0.74 -2.95 -1.66
C LEU A 66 -0.05 -3.31 -2.98
N THR A 67 -0.69 -2.92 -4.08
CA THR A 67 -0.06 -2.83 -5.40
C THR A 67 -0.31 -1.44 -5.94
N VAL A 68 0.75 -0.76 -6.39
CA VAL A 68 0.66 0.56 -7.00
C VAL A 68 1.11 0.44 -8.44
N THR A 69 0.28 0.90 -9.38
CA THR A 69 0.58 0.87 -10.80
C THR A 69 0.61 2.29 -11.35
N LEU A 70 1.78 2.74 -11.79
CA LEU A 70 1.90 3.99 -12.53
C LEU A 70 1.60 3.72 -14.00
N ARG A 71 0.73 4.53 -14.60
CA ARG A 71 0.28 4.38 -15.99
C ARG A 71 0.45 5.68 -16.77
N ARG A 72 0.63 5.53 -18.08
CA ARG A 72 0.55 6.56 -19.10
C ARG A 72 -0.59 6.19 -20.05
N GLY A 73 -1.74 6.83 -19.89
CA GLY A 73 -2.99 6.36 -20.54
C GLY A 73 -3.22 4.88 -20.22
N ASP A 74 -3.33 4.06 -21.27
CA ASP A 74 -3.51 2.62 -21.12
C ASP A 74 -2.22 1.84 -20.89
N SER A 75 -1.05 2.46 -21.00
CA SER A 75 0.24 1.78 -20.85
C SER A 75 0.71 1.76 -19.40
N THR A 76 1.10 0.59 -18.88
CA THR A 76 1.74 0.47 -17.57
C THR A 76 3.20 0.87 -17.66
N LEU A 77 3.60 1.87 -16.87
CA LEU A 77 4.99 2.32 -16.75
C LEU A 77 5.74 1.51 -15.69
N HIS A 78 5.12 1.37 -14.52
CA HIS A 78 5.74 0.69 -13.38
C HIS A 78 4.67 0.07 -12.49
N THR A 79 5.00 -1.07 -11.87
CA THR A 79 4.18 -1.69 -10.84
C THR A 79 5.07 -1.98 -9.64
N ALA A 80 4.68 -1.44 -8.48
CA ALA A 80 5.32 -1.67 -7.21
C ALA A 80 4.46 -2.57 -6.32
N THR A 81 5.10 -3.56 -5.71
CA THR A 81 4.48 -4.51 -4.76
C THR A 81 5.31 -4.57 -3.48
N PHE A 82 4.68 -4.81 -2.35
CA PHE A 82 5.32 -4.66 -1.03
C PHE A 82 5.30 -5.95 -0.20
N THR A 83 5.36 -7.12 -0.84
CA THR A 83 5.14 -8.44 -0.20
C THR A 83 6.01 -8.71 1.04
N GLY A 84 7.20 -8.09 1.16
CA GLY A 84 8.08 -8.19 2.33
C GLY A 84 7.77 -7.23 3.48
N HIS A 85 6.74 -6.40 3.38
CA HIS A 85 6.44 -5.36 4.35
C HIS A 85 5.80 -5.92 5.63
N SER A 86 6.48 -5.79 6.77
CA SER A 86 6.05 -6.39 8.04
C SER A 86 5.24 -5.46 8.94
N GLN A 87 5.32 -4.14 8.74
CA GLN A 87 4.61 -3.19 9.57
C GLN A 87 3.10 -3.31 9.36
N GLN A 88 2.36 -3.37 10.48
CA GLN A 88 0.90 -3.49 10.49
C GLN A 88 0.20 -2.14 10.70
N GLN A 89 0.94 -1.13 11.17
CA GLN A 89 0.40 0.21 11.34
C GLN A 89 0.19 0.89 9.98
N PRO A 90 -0.83 1.75 9.84
CA PRO A 90 -1.03 2.55 8.64
C PRO A 90 0.17 3.46 8.41
N GLU A 91 0.58 3.54 7.16
CA GLU A 91 1.67 4.41 6.74
C GLU A 91 1.43 4.93 5.33
N ASP A 92 2.14 6.00 5.01
CA ASP A 92 2.10 6.60 3.70
C ASP A 92 3.12 5.92 2.79
N VAL A 93 2.66 5.44 1.64
CA VAL A 93 3.51 4.77 0.66
C VAL A 93 3.85 5.73 -0.46
N LEU A 94 5.13 5.89 -0.76
CA LEU A 94 5.63 6.67 -1.89
C LEU A 94 6.25 5.76 -2.93
N VAL A 95 5.77 5.84 -4.17
CA VAL A 95 6.32 5.11 -5.32
C VAL A 95 6.85 6.10 -6.34
N THR A 96 8.15 6.03 -6.60
CA THR A 96 8.81 6.89 -7.58
C THR A 96 9.30 6.07 -8.76
N HIS A 97 9.06 6.55 -9.98
CA HIS A 97 9.54 5.93 -11.21
C HIS A 97 10.02 6.98 -12.21
N ALA A 98 11.21 6.75 -12.77
CA ALA A 98 11.78 7.59 -13.81
C ALA A 98 11.12 7.28 -15.16
N VAL A 99 10.66 8.31 -15.84
CA VAL A 99 10.06 8.23 -17.19
C VAL A 99 10.79 9.16 -18.14
N THR A 100 10.99 8.73 -19.37
CA THR A 100 11.40 9.64 -20.44
C THR A 100 10.18 10.26 -21.08
N ALA A 101 10.12 11.59 -21.09
CA ALA A 101 9.03 12.33 -21.72
C ALA A 101 9.20 12.35 -23.24
N ARG A 102 8.11 12.17 -23.98
CA ARG A 102 8.07 12.22 -25.44
C ARG A 102 7.11 13.29 -25.92
N ARG A 103 7.27 13.75 -27.16
CA ARG A 103 6.42 14.82 -27.72
C ARG A 103 4.97 14.37 -27.88
N GLU A 104 4.75 13.09 -28.13
CA GLU A 104 3.43 12.48 -28.20
C GLU A 104 2.75 12.31 -26.82
N ASP A 105 3.46 12.52 -25.71
CA ASP A 105 2.89 12.44 -24.37
C ASP A 105 2.20 13.75 -23.96
N HIS A 106 2.29 14.81 -24.78
CA HIS A 106 1.47 16.02 -24.64
C HIS A 106 0.04 15.68 -25.07
N GLY A 107 -0.83 15.46 -24.06
CA GLY A 107 -2.24 15.10 -24.25
C GLY A 107 -3.05 16.13 -25.04
#